data_AF-A0A1H7KQP5-F1
#
_entry.id   AF-A0A1H7KQP5-F1
#
_cell.length_a   1.000
_cell.length_b   1.000
_cell.length_c   1.000
_cell.angle_alpha   90.00
_cell.angle_beta   90.00
_cell.angle_gamma   90.00
#
_symmetry.space_group_name_H-M   'P 1'
#
loop_
_entity.id
_entity.type
_entity.pdbx_description
1 polymer ?
#
loop_
_entity_poly.entity_id
_entity_poly.type
_entity_poly.pdbx_seq_one_letter_code
_entity_poly.pdbx_strand_id
1 'polypeptide(L)'
;MNKLKEDITEILNLRGVSAEVYFVLKVSEDYQIKEADLDKISQIQILEQCKDSIGKSILNEELALINISEADSRTDVIYKYDLAEIPEKLSCLQQVKDSNNFPEFNFDRDSLSDLEGILIVIGNHEKQLVIYKHQYPIYLLNKKAFNLIRMKNQNRFEKLDEDVLKINPTFELLYINNHYYVFNLKFLERVCGFHEAIMNGARAGIDIINASNLIDDITVLTNRLSNINFAKKLLKAAKNSPVLGIIPLEDIVGFASSHPLLKGKFKVNAEGTRLDLRTKASQDLFMKLLNDDLLHSELTKRFYDSVAKDKVEELAQA
;
A
#
# COMPACT_ATOMS: atom_id res chain seq x y z
N MET A 1 8.16 -5.10 11.74
CA MET A 1 8.32 -6.27 10.85
C MET A 1 8.24 -7.59 11.63
N ASN A 2 9.07 -7.80 12.67
CA ASN A 2 9.12 -9.08 13.41
C ASN A 2 7.75 -9.62 13.85
N LYS A 3 6.92 -8.78 14.49
CA LYS A 3 5.56 -9.17 14.88
C LYS A 3 4.69 -9.67 13.73
N LEU A 4 4.78 -9.06 12.54
CA LEU A 4 4.03 -9.54 11.36
C LEU A 4 4.51 -10.92 10.93
N LYS A 5 5.83 -11.15 10.92
CA LYS A 5 6.40 -12.47 10.60
C LYS A 5 5.97 -13.53 11.62
N GLU A 6 5.98 -13.19 12.90
CA GLU A 6 5.52 -14.05 13.99
C GLU A 6 4.04 -14.41 13.83
N ASP A 7 3.17 -13.41 13.65
CA ASP A 7 1.72 -13.60 13.48
C ASP A 7 1.40 -14.51 12.28
N ILE A 8 2.08 -14.29 11.15
CA ILE A 8 1.94 -15.13 9.95
C ILE A 8 2.42 -16.55 10.23
N THR A 9 3.61 -16.70 10.82
CA THR A 9 4.22 -18.00 11.09
C THR A 9 3.36 -18.82 12.05
N GLU A 10 2.75 -18.16 13.03
CA GLU A 10 1.80 -18.80 13.93
C GLU A 10 0.62 -19.39 13.15
N ILE A 11 -0.05 -18.58 12.33
CA ILE A 11 -1.22 -19.00 11.54
C ILE A 11 -0.88 -20.18 10.62
N LEU A 12 0.24 -20.10 9.90
CA LEU A 12 0.64 -21.13 8.93
C LEU A 12 0.97 -22.48 9.58
N ASN A 13 1.30 -22.50 10.88
CA ASN A 13 1.66 -23.69 11.63
C ASN A 13 0.54 -24.22 12.56
N LEU A 14 -0.66 -23.60 12.52
CA LEU A 14 -1.79 -24.09 13.29
C LEU A 14 -2.19 -25.51 12.85
N ARG A 15 -2.81 -26.27 13.77
CA ARG A 15 -3.43 -27.54 13.42
C ARG A 15 -4.71 -27.28 12.64
N GLY A 16 -4.90 -28.04 11.56
CA GLY A 16 -6.12 -27.95 10.74
C GLY A 16 -6.18 -26.69 9.88
N VAL A 17 -5.05 -26.09 9.53
CA VAL A 17 -5.00 -24.98 8.56
C VAL A 17 -5.53 -25.47 7.21
N SER A 18 -6.45 -24.68 6.66
CA SER A 18 -7.01 -24.88 5.33
C SER A 18 -6.87 -23.59 4.50
N ALA A 19 -7.07 -23.71 3.19
CA ALA A 19 -7.17 -22.58 2.28
C ALA A 19 -8.52 -22.62 1.58
N GLU A 20 -9.32 -21.60 1.80
CA GLU A 20 -10.60 -21.37 1.13
C GLU A 20 -10.42 -20.28 0.08
N VAL A 21 -11.07 -20.43 -1.07
CA VAL A 21 -10.87 -19.54 -2.22
C VAL A 21 -12.19 -18.87 -2.57
N TYR A 22 -12.13 -17.56 -2.74
CA TYR A 22 -13.27 -16.75 -3.12
C TYR A 22 -12.92 -15.87 -4.31
N PHE A 23 -13.87 -15.72 -5.23
CA PHE A 23 -13.77 -14.85 -6.39
C PHE A 23 -14.42 -13.51 -6.12
N VAL A 24 -13.71 -12.44 -6.47
CA VAL A 24 -14.23 -11.07 -6.47
C VAL A 24 -14.60 -10.73 -7.91
N LEU A 25 -15.90 -10.69 -8.17
CA LEU A 25 -16.47 -10.34 -9.47
C LEU A 25 -16.87 -8.87 -9.47
N LYS A 26 -16.58 -8.17 -10.56
CA LYS A 26 -17.11 -6.84 -10.83
C LYS A 26 -18.21 -6.94 -11.87
N VAL A 27 -19.45 -6.89 -11.40
CA VAL A 27 -20.64 -6.96 -12.26
C VAL A 27 -21.25 -5.57 -12.30
N SER A 28 -21.10 -4.88 -13.44
CA SER A 28 -21.40 -3.45 -13.57
C SER A 28 -20.52 -2.61 -12.63
N GLU A 29 -21.10 -1.85 -11.68
CA GLU A 29 -20.35 -1.04 -10.71
C GLU A 29 -20.24 -1.69 -9.33
N ASP A 30 -20.87 -2.84 -9.11
CA ASP A 30 -20.88 -3.52 -7.81
C ASP A 30 -19.88 -4.67 -7.74
N TYR A 31 -19.29 -4.84 -6.56
CA TYR A 31 -18.42 -5.96 -6.22
C TYR A 31 -19.22 -7.10 -5.57
N GLN A 32 -19.04 -8.31 -6.08
CA GLN A 32 -19.65 -9.52 -5.50
C GLN A 32 -18.56 -10.52 -5.14
N ILE A 33 -18.65 -11.08 -3.93
CA ILE A 33 -17.77 -12.17 -3.48
C ILE A 33 -18.53 -13.48 -3.64
N LYS A 34 -17.91 -14.45 -4.31
CA LYS A 34 -18.44 -15.80 -4.50
C LYS A 34 -17.45 -16.85 -4.08
N GLU A 35 -17.90 -17.91 -3.42
CA GLU A 35 -17.05 -19.03 -3.05
C GLU A 35 -16.68 -19.85 -4.29
N ALA A 36 -15.40 -20.20 -4.43
CA ALA A 36 -14.93 -21.08 -5.49
C ALA A 36 -14.88 -22.52 -4.95
N ASP A 37 -15.77 -23.37 -5.46
CA ASP A 37 -15.77 -24.78 -5.12
C ASP A 37 -14.52 -25.48 -5.68
N LEU A 38 -13.67 -25.94 -4.77
CA LEU A 38 -12.41 -26.62 -5.07
C LEU A 38 -12.36 -27.95 -4.33
N ASP A 39 -11.91 -28.99 -5.03
CA ASP A 39 -11.67 -30.28 -4.40
C ASP A 39 -10.56 -30.18 -3.34
N LYS A 40 -10.56 -31.11 -2.38
CA LYS A 40 -9.61 -31.12 -1.25
C LYS A 40 -8.14 -31.14 -1.70
N ILE A 41 -7.81 -31.81 -2.80
CA ILE A 41 -6.43 -31.89 -3.30
C ILE A 41 -6.01 -30.51 -3.80
N SER A 42 -6.87 -29.85 -4.57
CA SER A 42 -6.66 -28.49 -5.08
C SER A 42 -6.54 -27.46 -3.95
N GLN A 43 -7.36 -27.54 -2.89
CA GLN A 43 -7.25 -26.69 -1.71
C GLN A 43 -5.89 -26.84 -1.00
N ILE A 44 -5.41 -28.08 -0.83
CA ILE A 44 -4.09 -28.36 -0.24
C ILE A 44 -2.97 -27.77 -1.11
N GLN A 45 -3.06 -27.92 -2.45
CA GLN A 45 -2.07 -27.36 -3.35
C GLN A 45 -2.02 -25.83 -3.30
N ILE A 46 -3.17 -25.16 -3.23
CA ILE A 46 -3.24 -23.70 -3.11
C ILE A 46 -2.66 -23.25 -1.76
N LEU A 47 -2.94 -23.96 -0.67
CA LEU A 47 -2.36 -23.67 0.63
C LEU A 47 -0.82 -23.69 0.58
N GLU A 48 -0.23 -24.75 0.01
CA GLU A 48 1.23 -24.86 -0.11
C GLU A 48 1.81 -23.78 -1.03
N GLN A 49 1.16 -23.46 -2.15
CA GLN A 49 1.58 -22.35 -3.00
C GLN A 49 1.55 -21.00 -2.28
N CYS A 50 0.55 -20.76 -1.44
CA CYS A 50 0.45 -19.55 -0.65
C CYS A 50 1.53 -19.48 0.44
N LYS A 51 1.81 -20.61 1.12
CA LYS A 51 2.93 -20.71 2.08
C LYS A 51 4.25 -20.38 1.40
N ASP A 52 4.51 -20.95 0.23
CA ASP A 52 5.71 -20.67 -0.56
C ASP A 52 5.80 -19.19 -0.96
N SER A 53 4.70 -18.61 -1.43
CA SER A 53 4.67 -17.19 -1.81
C SER A 53 4.89 -16.28 -0.61
N ILE A 54 4.26 -16.55 0.54
CA ILE A 54 4.46 -15.79 1.77
C ILE A 54 5.90 -15.95 2.27
N GLY A 55 6.44 -17.17 2.22
CA GLY A 55 7.82 -17.47 2.61
C GLY A 55 8.81 -16.62 1.82
N LYS A 56 8.66 -16.59 0.49
CA LYS A 56 9.51 -15.80 -0.40
C LYS A 56 9.29 -14.31 -0.29
N SER A 57 8.06 -13.84 -0.09
CA SER A 57 7.74 -12.40 -0.12
C SER A 57 7.82 -11.71 1.24
N ILE A 58 7.81 -12.44 2.35
CA ILE A 58 7.75 -11.87 3.71
C ILE A 58 8.78 -12.50 4.62
N LEU A 59 8.75 -13.83 4.79
CA LEU A 59 9.48 -14.48 5.88
C LEU A 59 10.99 -14.48 5.64
N ASN A 60 11.41 -14.75 4.40
CA ASN A 60 12.82 -14.94 4.03
C ASN A 60 13.53 -13.63 3.63
N GLU A 61 12.81 -12.53 3.50
CA GLU A 61 13.35 -11.25 3.03
C GLU A 61 13.56 -10.27 4.19
N GLU A 62 14.64 -9.49 4.14
CA GLU A 62 14.89 -8.36 5.05
C GLU A 62 14.19 -7.10 4.55
N LEU A 63 12.85 -7.13 4.52
CA LEU A 63 12.03 -6.00 4.11
C LEU A 63 11.79 -5.03 5.26
N ALA A 64 11.72 -3.74 4.96
CA ALA A 64 11.22 -2.76 5.92
C ALA A 64 9.68 -2.79 5.94
N LEU A 65 9.10 -2.48 7.10
CA LEU A 65 7.65 -2.28 7.24
C LEU A 65 7.41 -0.81 7.58
N ILE A 66 6.79 -0.08 6.65
CA ILE A 66 6.52 1.36 6.81
C ILE A 66 5.04 1.63 6.63
N ASN A 67 4.54 2.72 7.22
CA ASN A 67 3.15 3.13 6.99
C ASN A 67 2.99 3.72 5.59
N ILE A 68 1.81 3.58 5.00
CA ILE A 68 1.57 4.12 3.66
C ILE A 68 1.58 5.65 3.62
N SER A 69 1.22 6.31 4.72
CA SER A 69 1.40 7.76 4.89
C SER A 69 2.87 8.21 4.91
N GLU A 70 3.80 7.30 5.16
CA GLU A 70 5.25 7.56 5.17
C GLU A 70 5.95 7.15 3.87
N ALA A 71 5.17 6.59 2.93
CA ALA A 71 5.69 5.98 1.72
C ALA A 71 6.70 6.89 1.00
N ASP A 72 7.83 6.30 0.65
CA ASP A 72 8.93 6.95 -0.06
C ASP A 72 9.24 6.16 -1.35
N SER A 73 10.42 6.39 -1.94
CA SER A 73 10.81 5.78 -3.20
C SER A 73 11.41 4.36 -3.08
N ARG A 74 11.38 3.73 -1.91
CA ARG A 74 11.93 2.38 -1.72
C ARG A 74 11.08 1.30 -2.38
N THR A 75 11.75 0.27 -2.88
CA THR A 75 11.13 -0.91 -3.52
C THR A 75 11.02 -2.11 -2.59
N ASP A 76 11.94 -2.23 -1.63
CA ASP A 76 12.08 -3.42 -0.77
C ASP A 76 11.37 -3.21 0.57
N VAL A 77 10.10 -2.82 0.48
CA VAL A 77 9.29 -2.44 1.65
C VAL A 77 7.87 -2.98 1.52
N ILE A 78 7.32 -3.39 2.66
CA ILE A 78 5.89 -3.68 2.82
C ILE A 78 5.25 -2.45 3.43
N TYR A 79 4.11 -2.02 2.86
CA TYR A 79 3.38 -0.87 3.38
C TYR A 79 2.24 -1.33 4.29
N LYS A 80 2.22 -0.87 5.53
CA LYS A 80 1.05 -0.99 6.41
C LYS A 80 0.06 0.12 6.08
N TYR A 81 -1.20 -0.23 5.85
CA TYR A 81 -2.23 0.77 5.61
C TYR A 81 -2.61 1.50 6.92
N ASP A 82 -2.55 2.83 6.90
CA ASP A 82 -2.80 3.69 8.07
C ASP A 82 -3.71 4.91 7.78
N LEU A 83 -4.34 4.96 6.61
CA LEU A 83 -5.29 6.04 6.30
C LEU A 83 -6.68 5.72 6.85
N ALA A 84 -7.44 6.76 7.20
CA ALA A 84 -8.76 6.60 7.81
C ALA A 84 -9.80 6.06 6.82
N GLU A 85 -9.72 6.49 5.56
CA GLU A 85 -10.62 6.07 4.50
C GLU A 85 -10.07 4.81 3.83
N ILE A 86 -10.79 3.69 3.95
CA ILE A 86 -10.41 2.44 3.31
C ILE A 86 -11.09 2.39 1.94
N PRO A 87 -10.34 2.23 0.84
CA PRO A 87 -10.94 2.12 -0.48
C PRO A 87 -11.88 0.93 -0.55
N GLU A 88 -13.01 1.09 -1.24
CA GLU A 88 -14.07 0.08 -1.31
C GLU A 88 -13.54 -1.30 -1.69
N LYS A 89 -12.63 -1.38 -2.66
CA LYS A 89 -12.03 -2.63 -3.11
C LYS A 89 -11.25 -3.37 -2.02
N LEU A 90 -10.69 -2.67 -1.02
CA LEU A 90 -10.01 -3.32 0.11
C LEU A 90 -10.99 -3.92 1.10
N SER A 91 -12.24 -3.44 1.15
CA SER A 91 -13.26 -3.94 2.07
C SER A 91 -13.55 -5.43 1.86
N CYS A 92 -13.34 -5.97 0.65
CA CYS A 92 -13.57 -7.38 0.37
C CYS A 92 -12.69 -8.32 1.22
N LEU A 93 -11.47 -7.92 1.59
CA LEU A 93 -10.60 -8.73 2.45
C LEU A 93 -11.14 -8.85 3.88
N GLN A 94 -11.79 -7.78 4.37
CA GLN A 94 -12.43 -7.81 5.67
C GLN A 94 -13.77 -8.55 5.60
N GLN A 95 -14.58 -8.29 4.57
CA GLN A 95 -15.88 -8.95 4.38
C GLN A 95 -15.76 -10.47 4.34
N VAL A 96 -14.77 -11.01 3.61
CA VAL A 96 -14.56 -12.47 3.51
C VAL A 96 -14.10 -13.11 4.81
N LYS A 97 -13.50 -12.33 5.72
CA LYS A 97 -13.12 -12.81 7.05
C LYS A 97 -14.28 -12.76 8.04
N ASP A 98 -15.11 -11.71 7.95
CA ASP A 98 -16.18 -11.44 8.92
C ASP A 98 -17.49 -12.19 8.59
N SER A 99 -17.65 -12.65 7.34
CA SER A 99 -18.81 -13.42 6.88
C SER A 99 -18.43 -14.85 6.55
N ASN A 100 -19.29 -15.80 6.94
CA ASN A 100 -19.13 -17.23 6.64
C ASN A 100 -20.11 -17.72 5.57
N ASN A 101 -20.84 -16.81 4.90
CA ASN A 101 -21.88 -17.19 3.96
C ASN A 101 -21.75 -16.37 2.68
N PHE A 102 -21.13 -16.97 1.68
CA PHE A 102 -21.04 -16.43 0.33
C PHE A 102 -21.73 -17.38 -0.65
N PRO A 103 -22.42 -16.86 -1.66
CA PRO A 103 -22.96 -17.72 -2.71
C PRO A 103 -21.81 -18.38 -3.47
N GLU A 104 -21.99 -19.65 -3.84
CA GLU A 104 -21.04 -20.35 -4.72
C GLU A 104 -20.99 -19.71 -6.11
N PHE A 105 -19.79 -19.67 -6.70
CA PHE A 105 -19.59 -19.31 -8.09
C PHE A 105 -20.23 -20.37 -9.00
N ASN A 106 -21.00 -19.93 -9.97
CA ASN A 106 -21.77 -20.82 -10.83
C ASN A 106 -21.52 -20.51 -12.30
N PHE A 107 -20.91 -21.44 -13.03
CA PHE A 107 -20.52 -21.25 -14.45
C PHE A 107 -21.70 -20.99 -15.42
N ASP A 108 -22.94 -21.29 -15.03
CA ASP A 108 -24.13 -20.99 -15.85
C ASP A 108 -24.63 -19.55 -15.66
N ARG A 109 -24.33 -18.94 -14.51
CA ARG A 109 -24.83 -17.61 -14.10
C ARG A 109 -23.74 -16.55 -14.04
N ASP A 110 -22.49 -16.97 -13.85
CA ASP A 110 -21.33 -16.12 -13.62
C ASP A 110 -20.31 -16.27 -14.73
N SER A 111 -19.57 -15.18 -14.97
CA SER A 111 -18.53 -15.14 -15.99
C SER A 111 -17.16 -14.94 -15.35
N LEU A 112 -16.20 -15.78 -15.73
CA LEU A 112 -14.78 -15.57 -15.38
C LEU A 112 -14.22 -14.28 -16.00
N SER A 113 -14.89 -13.70 -17.01
CA SER A 113 -14.48 -12.40 -17.57
C SER A 113 -14.73 -11.24 -16.61
N ASP A 114 -15.64 -11.41 -15.65
CA ASP A 114 -15.97 -10.40 -14.63
C ASP A 114 -15.06 -10.54 -13.40
N LEU A 115 -14.15 -11.53 -13.39
CA LEU A 115 -13.23 -11.79 -12.29
C LEU A 115 -12.16 -10.70 -12.18
N GLU A 116 -12.18 -9.94 -11.10
CA GLU A 116 -11.23 -8.86 -10.84
C GLU A 116 -10.16 -9.26 -9.81
N GLY A 117 -10.46 -10.24 -8.96
CA GLY A 117 -9.55 -10.71 -7.93
C GLY A 117 -9.92 -12.06 -7.35
N ILE A 118 -8.94 -12.66 -6.68
CA ILE A 118 -9.08 -13.91 -5.95
C ILE A 118 -8.66 -13.63 -4.50
N LEU A 119 -9.55 -13.93 -3.57
CA LEU A 119 -9.29 -13.92 -2.14
C LEU A 119 -8.96 -15.35 -1.70
N ILE A 120 -7.92 -15.51 -0.89
CA ILE A 120 -7.56 -16.79 -0.30
C ILE A 120 -7.50 -16.61 1.20
N VAL A 121 -8.44 -17.25 1.91
CA VAL A 121 -8.49 -17.26 3.38
C VAL A 121 -7.69 -18.45 3.86
N ILE A 122 -6.67 -18.20 4.69
CA ILE A 122 -5.75 -19.22 5.20
C ILE A 122 -5.80 -19.20 6.72
N GLY A 123 -6.08 -20.35 7.32
CA GLY A 123 -6.07 -20.50 8.77
C GLY A 123 -7.07 -21.54 9.25
N ASN A 124 -7.51 -21.37 10.50
CA ASN A 124 -8.57 -22.14 11.12
C ASN A 124 -9.65 -21.20 11.69
N HIS A 125 -10.58 -21.71 12.50
CA HIS A 125 -11.65 -20.91 13.09
C HIS A 125 -11.18 -19.86 14.12
N GLU A 126 -9.95 -19.96 14.64
CA GLU A 126 -9.42 -19.05 15.66
C GLU A 126 -8.60 -17.91 15.03
N LYS A 127 -7.69 -18.25 14.12
CA LYS A 127 -6.81 -17.28 13.47
C LYS A 127 -6.73 -17.52 11.97
N GLN A 128 -6.92 -16.44 11.24
CA GLN A 128 -6.92 -16.43 9.78
C GLN A 128 -6.19 -15.20 9.26
N LEU A 129 -5.57 -15.39 8.10
CA LEU A 129 -5.12 -14.32 7.24
C LEU A 129 -5.82 -14.42 5.89
N VAL A 130 -5.95 -13.30 5.20
CA VAL A 130 -6.55 -13.24 3.87
C VAL A 130 -5.55 -12.65 2.91
N ILE A 131 -5.33 -13.33 1.78
CA ILE A 131 -4.49 -12.85 0.69
C ILE A 131 -5.41 -12.39 -0.44
N TYR A 132 -5.12 -11.21 -1.01
CA TYR A 132 -5.72 -10.78 -2.26
C TYR A 132 -4.73 -10.95 -3.41
N LYS A 133 -5.17 -11.65 -4.45
CA LYS A 133 -4.48 -11.78 -5.74
C LYS A 133 -5.27 -11.08 -6.82
N HIS A 134 -4.67 -10.13 -7.51
CA HIS A 134 -5.31 -9.48 -8.64
C HIS A 134 -5.36 -10.42 -9.84
N GLN A 135 -6.54 -10.54 -10.43
CA GLN A 135 -6.72 -11.29 -11.67
C GLN A 135 -6.37 -10.39 -12.87
N TYR A 136 -5.19 -10.62 -13.46
CA TYR A 136 -4.82 -9.97 -14.71
C TYR A 136 -5.41 -10.74 -15.90
N PRO A 137 -5.86 -10.07 -16.99
CA PRO A 137 -6.49 -10.73 -18.13
C PRO A 137 -5.67 -11.87 -18.76
N ILE A 138 -4.33 -11.79 -18.71
CA ILE A 138 -3.43 -12.82 -19.23
C ILE A 138 -3.55 -14.19 -18.53
N TYR A 139 -4.07 -14.20 -17.31
CA TYR A 139 -4.27 -15.41 -16.52
C TYR A 139 -5.60 -16.10 -16.81
N LEU A 140 -6.45 -15.54 -17.69
CA LEU A 140 -7.65 -16.19 -18.19
C LEU A 140 -7.47 -16.58 -19.66
N LEU A 141 -7.38 -17.88 -19.92
CA LEU A 141 -7.43 -18.40 -21.29
C LEU A 141 -8.87 -18.73 -21.62
N ASN A 142 -9.51 -17.88 -22.43
CA ASN A 142 -10.90 -18.12 -22.83
C ASN A 142 -11.00 -19.16 -23.96
N LYS A 143 -12.09 -19.93 -23.97
CA LYS A 143 -12.39 -20.93 -25.02
C LYS A 143 -12.61 -20.35 -26.42
N LYS A 144 -12.87 -19.04 -26.51
CA LYS A 144 -13.05 -18.34 -27.80
C LYS A 144 -11.71 -18.11 -28.51
N ALA A 145 -10.62 -18.02 -27.76
CA ALA A 145 -9.27 -17.87 -28.29
C ALA A 145 -8.73 -19.21 -28.81
N PHE A 146 -7.82 -19.14 -29.78
CA PHE A 146 -7.16 -20.33 -30.32
C PHE A 146 -6.04 -20.79 -29.40
N ASN A 147 -6.42 -21.38 -28.26
CA ASN A 147 -5.50 -21.97 -27.29
C ASN A 147 -5.21 -23.43 -27.68
N LEU A 148 -3.94 -23.84 -27.57
CA LEU A 148 -3.52 -25.21 -27.84
C LEU A 148 -3.07 -25.89 -26.55
N ILE A 149 -3.52 -27.13 -26.34
CA ILE A 149 -3.05 -28.01 -25.27
C ILE A 149 -2.36 -29.23 -25.86
N ARG A 150 -1.31 -29.70 -25.20
CA ARG A 150 -0.64 -30.94 -25.58
C ARG A 150 -1.39 -32.11 -24.95
N MET A 151 -1.81 -33.07 -25.78
CA MET A 151 -2.42 -34.29 -25.28
C MET A 151 -1.41 -35.15 -24.51
N LYS A 152 -1.85 -35.67 -23.35
CA LYS A 152 -1.02 -36.57 -22.54
C LYS A 152 -0.64 -37.79 -23.38
N ASN A 153 0.64 -38.13 -23.40
CA ASN A 153 1.23 -39.27 -24.12
C ASN A 153 1.23 -39.17 -25.66
N GLN A 154 1.00 -37.99 -26.25
CA GLN A 154 1.13 -37.76 -27.68
C GLN A 154 2.04 -36.55 -27.98
N ASN A 155 2.63 -36.52 -29.17
CA ASN A 155 3.33 -35.34 -29.70
C ASN A 155 2.39 -34.54 -30.62
N ARG A 156 1.13 -34.33 -30.17
CA ARG A 156 0.08 -33.63 -30.89
C ARG A 156 -0.51 -32.53 -30.02
N PHE A 157 -0.73 -31.37 -30.62
CA PHE A 157 -1.50 -30.28 -30.05
C PHE A 157 -2.96 -30.37 -30.49
N GLU A 158 -3.87 -30.09 -29.57
CA GLU A 158 -5.30 -29.97 -29.82
C GLU A 158 -5.80 -28.62 -29.33
N LYS A 159 -6.89 -28.12 -29.94
CA LYS A 159 -7.51 -26.89 -29.49
C LYS A 159 -8.12 -27.11 -28.11
N LEU A 160 -7.91 -26.15 -27.20
CA LEU A 160 -8.53 -26.11 -25.90
C LEU A 160 -9.87 -25.38 -26.01
N ASP A 161 -10.97 -26.13 -25.82
CA ASP A 161 -12.34 -25.61 -25.90
C ASP A 161 -12.93 -25.26 -24.52
N GLU A 162 -12.10 -25.25 -23.47
CA GLU A 162 -12.47 -24.91 -22.10
C GLU A 162 -11.84 -23.59 -21.65
N ASP A 163 -12.50 -22.90 -20.73
CA ASP A 163 -11.92 -21.73 -20.06
C ASP A 163 -10.91 -22.20 -19.00
N VAL A 164 -9.70 -21.64 -19.01
CA VAL A 164 -8.66 -21.95 -18.02
C VAL A 164 -8.31 -20.71 -17.22
N LEU A 165 -8.60 -20.78 -15.92
CA LEU A 165 -8.16 -19.81 -14.93
C LEU A 165 -6.81 -20.24 -14.36
N LYS A 166 -5.79 -19.40 -14.54
CA LYS A 166 -4.50 -19.55 -13.88
C LYS A 166 -4.48 -18.67 -12.63
N ILE A 167 -4.09 -19.24 -11.50
CA ILE A 167 -3.87 -18.46 -10.28
C ILE A 167 -2.44 -17.91 -10.33
N ASN A 168 -2.30 -16.58 -10.23
CA ASN A 168 -0.99 -15.93 -10.20
C ASN A 168 -0.20 -16.36 -8.94
N PRO A 169 1.10 -16.71 -9.03
CA PRO A 169 1.92 -16.98 -7.86
C PRO A 169 2.02 -15.79 -6.89
N THR A 170 2.03 -14.55 -7.36
CA THR A 170 2.19 -13.37 -6.49
C THR A 170 0.87 -12.93 -5.85
N PHE A 171 0.94 -12.07 -4.85
CA PHE A 171 -0.22 -11.42 -4.25
C PHE A 171 0.06 -9.95 -4.00
N GLU A 172 -0.99 -9.13 -4.01
CA GLU A 172 -0.88 -7.68 -3.92
C GLU A 172 -1.15 -7.15 -2.52
N LEU A 173 -2.03 -7.83 -1.76
CA LEU A 173 -2.43 -7.43 -0.41
C LEU A 173 -2.48 -8.64 0.52
N LEU A 174 -2.24 -8.38 1.80
CA LEU A 174 -2.44 -9.30 2.91
C LEU A 174 -3.27 -8.59 3.98
N TYR A 175 -4.26 -9.27 4.52
CA TYR A 175 -5.04 -8.82 5.67
C TYR A 175 -4.89 -9.81 6.82
N ILE A 176 -4.38 -9.32 7.96
CA ILE A 176 -4.12 -10.13 9.15
C ILE A 176 -4.27 -9.24 10.39
N ASN A 177 -4.87 -9.78 11.46
CA ASN A 177 -5.06 -9.06 12.73
C ASN A 177 -5.63 -7.64 12.57
N ASN A 178 -6.63 -7.49 11.69
CA ASN A 178 -7.33 -6.24 11.38
C ASN A 178 -6.45 -5.15 10.75
N HIS A 179 -5.34 -5.53 10.12
CA HIS A 179 -4.45 -4.63 9.41
C HIS A 179 -4.27 -5.08 7.95
N TYR A 180 -4.24 -4.10 7.05
CA TYR A 180 -3.91 -4.31 5.64
C TYR A 180 -2.42 -4.05 5.42
N TYR A 181 -1.78 -4.97 4.69
CA TYR A 181 -0.40 -4.89 4.25
C TYR A 181 -0.37 -4.94 2.73
N VAL A 182 0.32 -3.98 2.13
CA VAL A 182 0.36 -3.74 0.69
C VAL A 182 1.75 -4.08 0.18
N PHE A 183 1.79 -5.02 -0.77
CA PHE A 183 3.00 -5.50 -1.42
C PHE A 183 3.25 -4.81 -2.76
N ASN A 184 2.18 -4.29 -3.36
CA ASN A 184 2.24 -3.59 -4.63
C ASN A 184 1.53 -2.23 -4.53
N LEU A 185 2.30 -1.18 -4.26
CA LEU A 185 1.76 0.18 -4.13
C LEU A 185 1.12 0.67 -5.44
N LYS A 186 1.67 0.28 -6.60
CA LYS A 186 1.11 0.65 -7.91
C LYS A 186 -0.28 0.04 -8.12
N PHE A 187 -0.50 -1.18 -7.66
CA PHE A 187 -1.81 -1.82 -7.67
C PHE A 187 -2.79 -1.03 -6.82
N LEU A 188 -2.42 -0.68 -5.59
CA LEU A 188 -3.27 0.11 -4.70
C LEU A 188 -3.65 1.46 -5.33
N GLU A 189 -2.68 2.18 -5.91
CA GLU A 189 -2.88 3.48 -6.54
C GLU A 189 -3.80 3.43 -7.77
N ARG A 190 -3.56 2.47 -8.66
CA ARG A 190 -4.19 2.43 -9.98
C ARG A 190 -5.49 1.65 -10.00
N VAL A 191 -5.59 0.60 -9.18
CA VAL A 191 -6.68 -0.37 -9.24
C VAL A 191 -7.65 -0.20 -8.08
N CYS A 192 -7.16 0.06 -6.87
CA CYS A 192 -8.02 0.19 -5.70
C CYS A 192 -8.59 1.61 -5.50
N GLY A 193 -8.32 2.59 -6.36
CA GLY A 193 -8.86 3.94 -6.21
C GLY A 193 -8.24 4.74 -5.06
N PHE A 194 -7.01 4.44 -4.65
CA PHE A 194 -6.34 5.04 -3.49
C PHE A 194 -6.04 6.55 -3.60
N HIS A 195 -6.24 7.14 -4.78
CA HIS A 195 -6.04 8.57 -4.99
C HIS A 195 -6.94 9.42 -4.07
N GLU A 196 -8.21 9.04 -3.89
CA GLU A 196 -9.15 9.81 -3.06
C GLU A 196 -8.77 9.77 -1.58
N ALA A 197 -8.39 8.59 -1.06
CA ALA A 197 -7.92 8.45 0.31
C ALA A 197 -6.67 9.30 0.61
N ILE A 198 -5.70 9.36 -0.32
CA ILE A 198 -4.55 10.27 -0.20
C ILE A 198 -5.01 11.73 -0.16
N MET A 199 -5.90 12.12 -1.07
CA MET A 199 -6.39 13.49 -1.18
C MET A 199 -7.12 13.94 0.07
N ASN A 200 -7.99 13.10 0.62
CA ASN A 200 -8.74 13.37 1.84
C ASN A 200 -7.80 13.43 3.06
N GLY A 201 -6.83 12.50 3.15
CA GLY A 201 -5.78 12.57 4.15
C GLY A 201 -4.95 13.86 4.06
N ALA A 202 -4.59 14.29 2.85
CA ALA A 202 -3.84 15.52 2.62
C ALA A 202 -4.67 16.77 2.97
N ARG A 203 -5.98 16.78 2.71
CA ARG A 203 -6.88 17.86 3.15
C ARG A 203 -6.88 18.00 4.67
N ALA A 204 -7.05 16.90 5.40
CA ALA A 204 -6.94 16.91 6.86
C ALA A 204 -5.54 17.38 7.33
N GLY A 205 -4.49 17.04 6.57
CA GLY A 205 -3.14 17.51 6.83
C GLY A 205 -2.95 19.03 6.68
N ILE A 206 -3.74 19.69 5.82
CA ILE A 206 -3.72 21.15 5.70
C ILE A 206 -4.17 21.81 7.00
N ASP A 207 -5.19 21.26 7.67
CA ASP A 207 -5.69 21.81 8.92
C ASP A 207 -4.62 21.76 10.02
N ILE A 208 -3.85 20.67 10.06
CA ILE A 208 -2.71 20.50 11.00
C ILE A 208 -1.63 21.55 10.72
N ILE A 209 -1.26 21.73 9.44
CA ILE A 209 -0.25 22.73 9.06
C ILE A 209 -0.77 24.15 9.35
N ASN A 210 -2.04 24.44 9.09
CA ASN A 210 -2.64 25.74 9.37
C ASN A 210 -2.59 26.07 10.87
N ALA A 211 -2.91 25.11 11.73
CA ALA A 211 -2.86 25.26 13.18
C ALA A 211 -1.46 25.59 13.71
N SER A 212 -0.39 25.25 12.98
CA SER A 212 0.99 25.60 13.35
C SER A 212 1.33 27.08 13.20
N ASN A 213 0.50 27.86 12.50
CA ASN A 213 0.73 29.28 12.18
C ASN A 213 2.07 29.57 11.45
N LEU A 214 2.68 28.57 10.80
CA LEU A 214 3.97 28.71 10.12
C LEU A 214 3.89 29.36 8.73
N ILE A 215 2.70 29.41 8.13
CA ILE A 215 2.48 29.87 6.76
C ILE A 215 1.60 31.12 6.77
N ASP A 216 1.94 32.07 5.91
CA ASP A 216 1.19 33.32 5.76
C ASP A 216 -0.20 33.10 5.11
N ASP A 217 -0.25 32.34 4.02
CA ASP A 217 -1.47 31.97 3.30
C ASP A 217 -1.51 30.46 3.04
N ILE A 218 -2.38 29.74 3.77
CA ILE A 218 -2.55 28.29 3.64
C ILE A 218 -3.23 27.88 2.33
N THR A 219 -3.98 28.78 1.68
CA THR A 219 -4.75 28.46 0.47
C THR A 219 -3.84 28.04 -0.69
N VAL A 220 -2.58 28.51 -0.69
CA VAL A 220 -1.58 28.13 -1.69
C VAL A 220 -1.25 26.63 -1.67
N LEU A 221 -1.34 25.97 -0.50
CA LEU A 221 -1.17 24.52 -0.39
C LEU A 221 -2.43 23.79 -0.85
N THR A 222 -3.60 24.29 -0.46
CA THR A 222 -4.92 23.74 -0.84
C THR A 222 -5.08 23.67 -2.35
N ASN A 223 -4.72 24.76 -3.04
CA ASN A 223 -4.80 24.87 -4.49
C ASN A 223 -3.90 23.86 -5.24
N ARG A 224 -2.88 23.31 -4.57
CA ARG A 224 -1.96 22.34 -5.18
C ARG A 224 -2.31 20.88 -4.89
N LEU A 225 -3.30 20.62 -4.04
CA LEU A 225 -3.67 19.24 -3.69
C LEU A 225 -4.05 18.39 -4.90
N SER A 226 -4.59 18.97 -5.98
CA SER A 226 -4.90 18.23 -7.23
C SER A 226 -3.71 17.48 -7.83
N ASN A 227 -2.47 17.82 -7.44
CA ASN A 227 -1.28 17.06 -7.77
C ASN A 227 -1.02 15.95 -6.73
N ILE A 228 -1.21 14.69 -7.12
CA ILE A 228 -1.05 13.53 -6.23
C ILE A 228 0.33 13.41 -5.59
N ASN A 229 1.40 13.76 -6.32
CA ASN A 229 2.77 13.71 -5.78
C ASN A 229 2.96 14.75 -4.68
N PHE A 230 2.33 15.91 -4.81
CA PHE A 230 2.32 16.93 -3.78
C PHE A 230 1.45 16.52 -2.58
N ALA A 231 0.24 15.99 -2.84
CA ALA A 231 -0.65 15.49 -1.80
C ALA A 231 0.02 14.43 -0.91
N LYS A 232 0.77 13.49 -1.50
CA LYS A 232 1.56 12.50 -0.75
C LYS A 232 2.61 13.14 0.16
N LYS A 233 3.38 14.11 -0.35
CA LYS A 233 4.38 14.83 0.45
C LYS A 233 3.76 15.59 1.61
N LEU A 234 2.61 16.21 1.37
CA LEU A 234 1.86 16.94 2.39
C LEU A 234 1.29 15.99 3.43
N LEU A 235 0.70 14.87 3.02
CA LEU A 235 0.20 13.84 3.93
C LEU A 235 1.32 13.33 4.85
N LYS A 236 2.50 13.03 4.30
CA LYS A 236 3.69 12.63 5.07
C LYS A 236 4.10 13.70 6.07
N ALA A 237 4.21 14.96 5.61
CA ALA A 237 4.60 16.08 6.45
C ALA A 237 3.57 16.38 7.54
N ALA A 238 2.28 16.22 7.29
CA ALA A 238 1.27 16.53 8.29
C ALA A 238 1.15 15.45 9.38
N LYS A 239 1.27 14.17 8.99
CA LYS A 239 1.15 13.05 9.95
C LYS A 239 2.44 12.74 10.71
N ASN A 240 3.58 12.80 10.04
CA ASN A 240 4.82 12.20 10.52
C ASN A 240 6.00 13.19 10.47
N SER A 241 5.74 14.50 10.48
CA SER A 241 6.82 15.48 10.46
C SER A 241 7.61 15.45 11.76
N PRO A 242 8.95 15.33 11.70
CA PRO A 242 9.83 15.54 12.85
C PRO A 242 10.01 17.02 13.23
N VAL A 243 9.45 17.95 12.44
CA VAL A 243 9.60 19.40 12.63
C VAL A 243 8.31 20.01 13.18
N LEU A 244 7.18 19.73 12.54
CA LEU A 244 5.88 20.31 12.84
C LEU A 244 5.43 19.91 14.25
N GLY A 245 5.17 20.89 15.11
CA GLY A 245 4.72 20.66 16.49
C GLY A 245 5.80 20.22 17.48
N ILE A 246 7.04 20.02 17.02
CA ILE A 246 8.19 19.62 17.85
C ILE A 246 9.20 20.77 17.97
N ILE A 247 9.53 21.40 16.83
CA ILE A 247 10.51 22.49 16.78
C ILE A 247 9.80 23.84 16.93
N PRO A 248 10.34 24.78 17.75
CA PRO A 248 9.78 26.12 17.88
C PRO A 248 9.70 26.86 16.54
N LEU A 249 8.63 27.65 16.37
CA LEU A 249 8.35 28.39 15.13
C LEU A 249 9.52 29.30 14.70
N GLU A 250 10.08 30.04 15.66
CA GLU A 250 11.19 30.97 15.45
C GLU A 250 12.46 30.26 14.96
N ASP A 251 12.74 29.07 15.47
CA ASP A 251 13.89 28.25 15.04
C ASP A 251 13.70 27.75 13.61
N ILE A 252 12.48 27.34 13.24
CA ILE A 252 12.16 26.91 11.87
C ILE A 252 12.37 28.06 10.88
N VAL A 253 11.85 29.25 11.21
CA VAL A 253 11.98 30.44 10.34
C VAL A 253 13.44 30.92 10.28
N GLY A 254 14.16 30.89 11.40
CA GLY A 254 15.58 31.22 11.48
C GLY A 254 16.43 30.26 10.65
N PHE A 255 16.16 28.95 10.73
CA PHE A 255 16.81 27.94 9.90
C PHE A 255 16.51 28.15 8.41
N ALA A 256 15.25 28.37 8.04
CA ALA A 256 14.85 28.64 6.65
C ALA A 256 15.54 29.88 6.06
N SER A 257 15.82 30.89 6.90
CA SER A 257 16.46 32.14 6.49
C SER A 257 17.99 32.05 6.40
N SER A 258 18.61 31.18 7.18
CA SER A 258 20.07 31.09 7.32
C SER A 258 20.69 29.90 6.57
N HIS A 259 19.96 28.80 6.42
CA HIS A 259 20.49 27.56 5.87
C HIS A 259 20.92 27.73 4.40
N PRO A 260 22.11 27.25 3.98
CA PRO A 260 22.65 27.50 2.63
C PRO A 260 21.74 27.08 1.47
N LEU A 261 20.96 26.00 1.64
CA LEU A 261 20.02 25.52 0.62
C LEU A 261 18.68 26.27 0.62
N LEU A 262 18.35 27.00 1.69
CA LEU A 262 17.04 27.63 1.89
C LEU A 262 17.10 29.16 1.82
N LYS A 263 18.25 29.75 2.11
CA LYS A 263 18.46 31.20 2.13
C LYS A 263 18.06 31.83 0.79
N GLY A 264 17.14 32.79 0.86
CA GLY A 264 16.58 33.48 -0.30
C GLY A 264 15.59 32.66 -1.13
N LYS A 265 15.25 31.43 -0.72
CA LYS A 265 14.22 30.59 -1.35
C LYS A 265 12.84 30.76 -0.72
N PHE A 266 12.81 31.10 0.57
CA PHE A 266 11.60 31.52 1.26
C PHE A 266 11.56 33.04 1.40
N LYS A 267 10.41 33.61 1.12
CA LYS A 267 10.07 34.95 1.59
C LYS A 267 9.40 34.81 2.95
N VAL A 268 9.54 35.82 3.79
CA VAL A 268 8.81 35.94 5.06
C VAL A 268 7.79 37.07 4.96
N ASN A 269 6.75 37.00 5.78
CA ASN A 269 5.80 38.10 5.93
C ASN A 269 6.47 39.35 6.52
N ALA A 270 5.75 40.48 6.58
CA ALA A 270 6.30 41.76 7.04
C ALA A 270 6.84 41.71 8.49
N GLU A 271 6.30 40.82 9.32
CA GLU A 271 6.69 40.61 10.71
C GLU A 271 7.88 39.66 10.87
N GLY A 272 8.27 38.94 9.81
CA GLY A 272 9.36 37.96 9.85
C GLY A 272 9.01 36.67 10.59
N THR A 273 7.73 36.39 10.84
CA THR A 273 7.24 35.29 11.68
C THR A 273 6.68 34.12 10.89
N ARG A 274 6.28 34.33 9.63
CA ARG A 274 5.62 33.31 8.79
C ARG A 274 6.27 33.21 7.42
N LEU A 275 6.24 32.02 6.85
CA LEU A 275 6.76 31.74 5.51
C LEU A 275 5.71 32.05 4.42
N ASP A 276 6.14 32.73 3.36
CA ASP A 276 5.37 32.95 2.14
C ASP A 276 5.68 31.85 1.11
N LEU A 277 4.66 31.07 0.76
CA LEU A 277 4.75 29.90 -0.12
C LEU A 277 4.05 30.10 -1.48
N ARG A 278 3.99 31.32 -2.02
CA ARG A 278 3.34 31.61 -3.32
C ARG A 278 3.84 30.80 -4.51
N THR A 279 5.09 30.32 -4.49
CA THR A 279 5.66 29.57 -5.63
C THR A 279 5.62 28.06 -5.43
N LYS A 280 5.50 27.29 -6.51
CA LYS A 280 5.58 25.82 -6.44
C LYS A 280 6.92 25.34 -5.85
N ALA A 281 8.01 26.04 -6.16
CA ALA A 281 9.34 25.73 -5.64
C ALA A 281 9.41 25.92 -4.11
N SER A 282 8.88 27.03 -3.58
CA SER A 282 8.81 27.26 -2.12
C SER A 282 7.92 26.21 -1.44
N GLN A 283 6.81 25.82 -2.06
CA GLN A 283 5.94 24.78 -1.51
C GLN A 283 6.62 23.41 -1.46
N ASP A 284 7.34 23.01 -2.52
CA ASP A 284 8.11 21.75 -2.52
C ASP A 284 9.23 21.77 -1.48
N LEU A 285 9.93 22.89 -1.37
CA LEU A 285 11.00 23.06 -0.39
C LEU A 285 10.47 23.06 1.05
N PHE A 286 9.27 23.60 1.25
CA PHE A 286 8.60 23.58 2.55
C PHE A 286 8.23 22.15 2.96
N MET A 287 7.75 21.32 2.03
CA MET A 287 7.53 19.89 2.31
C MET A 287 8.83 19.18 2.70
N LYS A 288 9.95 19.49 2.02
CA LYS A 288 11.27 18.93 2.38
C LYS A 288 11.74 19.35 3.76
N LEU A 289 11.52 20.62 4.12
CA LEU A 289 11.81 21.13 5.45
C LEU A 289 11.01 20.36 6.51
N LEU A 290 9.70 20.24 6.33
CA LEU A 290 8.85 19.53 7.30
C LEU A 290 9.17 18.03 7.37
N ASN A 291 9.57 17.40 6.28
CA ASN A 291 9.97 15.99 6.26
C ASN A 291 11.41 15.75 6.72
N ASP A 292 12.17 16.80 7.08
CA ASP A 292 13.59 16.74 7.46
C ASP A 292 14.49 16.15 6.37
N ASP A 293 14.19 16.44 5.10
CA ASP A 293 14.93 15.88 3.97
C ASP A 293 16.32 16.53 3.79
N LEU A 294 16.58 17.66 4.45
CA LEU A 294 17.81 18.43 4.31
C LEU A 294 18.82 18.05 5.41
N LEU A 295 19.74 17.14 5.08
CA LEU A 295 20.69 16.59 6.03
C LEU A 295 22.08 17.21 5.89
N HIS A 296 22.81 17.29 6.99
CA HIS A 296 24.19 17.76 7.02
C HIS A 296 25.12 16.66 7.56
N SER A 297 26.13 16.28 6.77
CA SER A 297 27.13 15.31 7.21
C SER A 297 28.13 15.96 8.15
N GLU A 298 28.25 15.44 9.37
CA GLU A 298 29.20 15.96 10.35
C GLU A 298 30.67 15.79 9.92
N LEU A 299 30.99 14.69 9.22
CA LEU A 299 32.36 14.39 8.79
C LEU A 299 32.77 15.22 7.57
N THR A 300 31.94 15.22 6.53
CA THR A 300 32.30 15.85 5.24
C THR A 300 31.85 17.30 5.14
N LYS A 301 31.01 17.76 6.08
CA LYS A 301 30.35 19.07 6.07
C LYS A 301 29.51 19.33 4.81
N ARG A 302 29.15 18.27 4.07
CA ARG A 302 28.30 18.35 2.88
C ARG A 302 26.83 18.32 3.26
N PHE A 303 26.02 18.97 2.44
CA PHE A 303 24.56 18.93 2.52
C PHE A 303 24.00 17.88 1.58
N TYR A 304 22.95 17.20 2.03
CA TYR A 304 22.25 16.16 1.29
C TYR A 304 20.75 16.44 1.28
N ASP A 305 20.09 15.90 0.27
CA ASP A 305 18.64 15.91 0.10
C ASP A 305 18.19 14.45 0.04
N SER A 306 17.68 13.94 1.16
CA SER A 306 17.40 12.51 1.35
C SER A 306 15.94 12.26 1.71
N VAL A 307 15.22 11.63 0.79
CA VAL A 307 13.78 11.32 0.93
C VAL A 307 13.55 10.05 1.75
N ALA A 308 14.44 9.05 1.59
CA ALA A 308 14.45 7.82 2.38
C ALA A 308 15.58 7.91 3.39
N LYS A 309 15.25 7.71 4.67
CA LYS A 309 16.21 7.72 5.77
C LYS A 309 15.67 6.84 6.89
N ASP A 310 16.58 6.10 7.52
CA ASP A 310 16.28 5.33 8.71
C ASP A 310 16.87 6.07 9.91
N LYS A 311 16.10 6.13 11.01
CA LYS A 311 16.59 6.70 12.26
C LYS A 311 17.54 5.68 12.89
N VAL A 312 18.70 6.16 13.31
CA VAL A 312 19.61 5.39 14.15
C VAL A 312 19.36 5.83 15.57
N GLU A 313 18.89 4.92 16.43
CA GLU A 313 18.91 5.16 17.86
C GLU A 313 20.32 4.84 18.38
N GLU A 314 20.89 5.72 19.20
CA GLU A 314 22.09 5.35 19.94
C GLU A 314 21.77 4.11 20.77
N LEU A 315 22.49 3.01 20.51
CA LEU A 315 22.51 1.88 21.44
C LEU A 315 22.98 2.45 22.78
N ALA A 316 22.06 2.62 23.72
CA ALA A 316 22.40 2.91 25.10
C ALA A 316 23.40 1.83 25.52
N GLN A 317 24.66 2.22 25.67
CA GLN A 317 25.70 1.34 26.17
C GLN A 317 25.27 0.92 27.57
N ALA A 318 24.94 -0.36 27.71
CA ALA A 318 24.66 -1.01 29.00
C ALA A 318 25.93 -1.05 29.86
#